data_AF-A0A5K1D9H1-F1
#
_entry.id   AF-A0A5K1D9H1-F1
#
_cell.length_a   1.000
_cell.length_b   1.000
_cell.length_c   1.000
_cell.angle_alpha   90.00
_cell.angle_beta   90.00
_cell.angle_gamma   90.00
#
_symmetry.space_group_name_H-M   'P 1'
#
loop_
_entity.id
_entity.type
_entity.pdbx_description
1 polymer ?
#
loop_
_entity_poly.entity_id
_entity_poly.type
_entity_poly.pdbx_seq_one_letter_code
_entity_poly.pdbx_strand_id
1 'polypeptide(L)' 'SALASTVAIYGVTTDLMQFLDHRFSIKSIKASQITNIINSLMNLTPVAGALLCDSYLGCFLTISIFTFISFL' A
#
# COMPACT_ATOMS: atom_id res chain seq x y z
N SER A 1 -18.25 -3.35 -3.87
CA SER A 1 -16.87 -3.35 -4.41
C SER A 1 -15.79 -3.37 -3.33
N ALA A 2 -15.95 -2.74 -2.15
CA ALA A 2 -14.93 -2.73 -1.09
C ALA A 2 -14.61 -4.11 -0.45
N LEU A 3 -15.63 -4.96 -0.27
CA LEU A 3 -15.49 -6.29 0.34
C LEU A 3 -14.55 -7.23 -0.44
N ALA A 4 -14.56 -7.13 -1.78
CA ALA A 4 -13.69 -7.94 -2.63
C ALA A 4 -12.22 -7.53 -2.49
N SER A 5 -11.95 -6.23 -2.41
CA SER A 5 -10.60 -5.69 -2.22
C SER A 5 -10.03 -6.06 -0.86
N THR A 6 -10.83 -5.99 0.21
CA THR A 6 -10.38 -6.42 1.54
C THR A 6 -10.03 -7.89 1.56
N VAL A 7 -10.89 -8.75 1.00
CA VAL A 7 -10.63 -10.21 0.92
C VAL A 7 -9.37 -10.51 0.12
N ALA A 8 -9.14 -9.83 -1.01
CA ALA A 8 -7.93 -10.01 -1.81
C ALA A 8 -6.66 -9.59 -1.05
N ILE A 9 -6.70 -8.47 -0.34
CA ILE A 9 -5.57 -8.00 0.48
C ILE A 9 -5.27 -9.02 1.59
N TYR A 10 -6.29 -9.48 2.31
CA TYR A 10 -6.10 -10.48 3.36
C TYR A 10 -5.55 -11.80 2.81
N GLY A 11 -6.12 -12.32 1.72
CA GLY A 11 -5.66 -13.55 1.08
C GLY A 11 -4.20 -13.49 0.65
N VAL A 12 -3.83 -12.47 -0.13
CA VAL A 12 -2.43 -12.27 -0.58
C VAL A 12 -1.47 -12.13 0.60
N THR A 13 -1.88 -11.47 1.67
CA THR A 13 -1.03 -11.27 2.85
C THR A 13 -0.81 -12.57 3.62
N THR A 14 -1.86 -13.40 3.76
CA THR A 14 -1.73 -14.71 4.39
C THR A 14 -0.87 -15.67 3.57
N ASP A 15 -1.06 -15.71 2.25
CA ASP A 15 -0.24 -16.52 1.34
C ASP A 15 1.23 -16.10 1.38
N LEU A 16 1.49 -14.78 1.38
CA LEU A 16 2.84 -14.23 1.48
C LEU A 16 3.48 -14.57 2.82
N MET A 17 2.76 -14.43 3.92
CA MET A 17 3.29 -14.71 5.26
C MET A 17 3.62 -16.20 5.43
N GLN A 18 2.76 -17.10 4.92
CA GLN A 18 3.03 -18.54 4.91
C GLN A 18 4.22 -18.89 4.00
N PHE A 19 4.37 -18.21 2.85
CA PHE A 19 5.54 -18.38 1.99
C PHE A 19 6.84 -17.96 2.69
N LEU A 20 6.83 -16.83 3.40
CA LEU A 20 7.98 -16.37 4.17
C LEU A 20 8.29 -17.31 5.35
N ASP A 21 7.28 -17.86 6.02
CA ASP A 21 7.49 -18.84 7.09
C ASP A 21 8.14 -20.13 6.57
N HIS A 22 7.59 -20.71 5.49
CA HIS A 22 8.10 -21.95 4.89
C HIS A 22 9.48 -21.81 4.24
N ARG A 23 9.74 -20.72 3.49
CA ARG A 23 11.02 -20.52 2.79
C ARG A 23 12.13 -20.02 3.70
N PHE A 24 11.77 -19.31 4.77
CA PHE A 24 12.72 -18.55 5.57
C PHE A 24 12.79 -19.05 7.01
N SER A 25 12.64 -20.38 7.22
CA SER A 25 12.74 -21.15 8.48
C SER A 25 13.87 -20.68 9.42
N ILE A 26 13.66 -19.52 10.02
CA ILE A 26 14.67 -18.80 10.80
C ILE A 26 13.97 -18.40 12.07
N LYS A 27 14.26 -19.17 13.13
CA LYS A 27 14.12 -18.85 14.55
C LYS A 27 13.14 -17.70 14.80
N SER A 28 11.88 -18.04 15.11
CA SER A 28 10.79 -17.30 15.80
C SER A 28 10.91 -15.76 15.99
N ILE A 29 12.07 -15.25 16.38
CA ILE A 29 12.47 -13.84 16.53
C ILE A 29 12.41 -13.06 15.20
N LYS A 30 12.73 -13.65 14.04
CA LYS A 30 12.63 -12.94 12.74
C LYS A 30 11.22 -12.98 12.15
N ALA A 31 10.48 -14.06 12.36
CA ALA A 31 9.08 -14.19 11.93
C ALA A 31 8.20 -13.12 12.59
N SER A 32 8.41 -12.86 13.88
CA SER A 32 7.72 -11.79 14.60
C SER A 32 8.05 -10.39 14.04
N GLN A 33 9.32 -10.13 13.70
CA GLN A 33 9.71 -8.86 13.08
C GLN A 33 9.09 -8.67 11.70
N ILE A 34 9.11 -9.70 10.84
CA ILE A 34 8.48 -9.66 9.52
C ILE A 34 6.98 -9.39 9.63
N THR A 35 6.29 -10.09 10.54
CA THR A 35 4.87 -9.87 10.80
C THR A 35 4.60 -8.44 11.24
N ASN A 36 5.43 -7.91 12.14
CA ASN A 36 5.29 -6.55 12.64
C ASN A 36 5.58 -5.49 11.55
N ILE A 37 6.52 -5.77 10.64
CA ILE A 37 6.81 -4.93 9.48
C ILE A 37 5.65 -4.93 8.49
N ILE A 38 5.07 -6.10 8.17
CA ILE A 38 3.91 -6.20 7.27
C ILE A 38 2.71 -5.44 7.87
N ASN A 39 2.45 -5.62 9.17
CA ASN A 39 1.37 -4.90 9.85
C ASN A 39 1.62 -3.37 9.89
N SER A 40 2.89 -2.95 10.05
CA SER A 40 3.26 -1.54 9.95
C SER A 40 3.10 -0.99 8.53
N LEU A 41 3.48 -1.78 7.51
CA LEU A 41 3.34 -1.43 6.11
C LEU A 41 1.86 -1.33 5.70
N MET A 42 1.00 -2.23 6.16
CA MET A 42 -0.44 -2.16 5.92
C MET A 42 -1.09 -0.89 6.46
N ASN A 43 -0.57 -0.34 7.58
CA ASN A 43 -1.04 0.92 8.14
C ASN A 43 -0.41 2.15 7.45
N LEU A 44 0.85 2.06 7.01
CA LEU A 44 1.52 3.15 6.29
C LEU A 44 1.11 3.28 4.82
N THR A 45 0.78 2.17 4.17
CA THR A 45 0.37 2.11 2.75
C THR A 45 -0.80 3.04 2.43
N PRO A 46 -1.91 3.05 3.19
CA PRO A 46 -3.01 3.98 2.93
C PRO A 46 -2.63 5.44 3.18
N VAL A 47 -1.72 5.74 4.12
CA VAL A 47 -1.22 7.10 4.35
C VAL A 47 -0.36 7.59 3.17
N ALA A 48 0.59 6.77 2.72
CA ALA A 48 1.41 7.09 1.55
C ALA A 48 0.55 7.18 0.27
N GLY A 49 -0.41 6.26 0.11
CA GLY A 49 -1.38 6.29 -0.97
C GLY A 49 -2.26 7.54 -0.93
N ALA A 50 -2.70 7.98 0.25
CA ALA A 50 -3.46 9.21 0.42
C ALA A 50 -2.64 10.46 0.09
N LEU A 51 -1.36 10.53 0.49
CA LEU A 51 -0.46 11.62 0.12
C LEU A 51 -0.18 11.68 -1.38
N LEU A 52 0.05 10.52 -2.01
CA LEU A 52 0.18 10.41 -3.47
C LEU A 52 -1.11 10.82 -4.17
N CYS A 53 -2.27 10.43 -3.65
CA CYS A 53 -3.57 10.78 -4.21
C CYS A 53 -3.87 12.27 -4.04
N ASP A 54 -3.54 12.88 -2.89
CA ASP A 54 -3.70 14.31 -2.63
C ASP A 54 -2.75 15.14 -3.50
N SER A 55 -1.50 14.71 -3.62
CA SER A 55 -0.53 15.32 -4.55
C SER A 55 -0.93 15.08 -6.00
N TYR A 56 -1.48 13.93 -6.38
CA TYR A 56 -1.86 13.67 -7.77
C TYR A 56 -3.18 14.33 -8.13
N LEU A 57 -4.25 14.26 -7.33
CA LEU A 57 -5.48 15.02 -7.57
C LEU A 57 -5.24 16.53 -7.45
N GLY A 58 -4.45 16.98 -6.47
CA GLY A 58 -4.11 18.39 -6.26
C GLY A 58 -3.17 18.95 -7.32
N CYS A 59 -2.05 18.28 -7.61
CA CYS A 59 -1.11 18.73 -8.65
C CYS A 59 -1.69 18.52 -10.06
N PHE A 60 -2.41 17.43 -10.34
CA PHE A 60 -3.03 17.24 -11.65
C PHE A 60 -4.09 18.31 -11.91
N LEU A 61 -4.90 18.67 -10.91
CA LEU A 61 -5.80 19.82 -11.03
C LEU A 61 -5.03 21.11 -11.30
N THR A 62 -4.00 21.43 -10.51
CA THR A 62 -3.25 22.69 -10.69
C THR A 62 -2.57 22.77 -12.06
N ILE A 63 -1.98 21.67 -12.53
CA ILE A 63 -1.33 21.59 -13.84
C ILE A 63 -2.37 21.70 -14.96
N SER A 64 -3.51 21.00 -14.83
CA SER A 64 -4.59 21.04 -15.81
C SER A 64 -5.16 22.45 -15.98
N ILE A 65 -5.37 23.19 -14.89
CA ILE A 65 -5.87 24.57 -14.93
C ILE A 65 -4.86 25.49 -15.62
N PHE A 66 -3.57 25.38 -15.28
CA PHE A 66 -2.53 26.20 -15.90
C PHE A 66 -2.35 25.92 -17.40
N THR A 67 -2.41 24.64 -17.80
CA THR A 67 -2.37 24.25 -19.21
C THR A 67 -3.58 24.79 -19.98
N PHE A 68 -4.77 24.78 -19.37
CA PHE A 68 -5.98 25.33 -20.00
C PHE A 68 -5.89 26.85 -20.17
N ILE A 69 -5.38 27.55 -19.16
CA ILE A 69 -5.17 29.01 -19.21
C ILE A 69 -4.09 29.38 -20.25
N SER A 70 -3.02 28.60 -20.37
CA SER A 70 -1.92 28.89 -21.31
C SER A 70 -2.28 28.59 -22.78
N PHE A 71 -3.32 27.77 -23.01
CA PHE A 71 -3.81 27.46 -24.35
C PHE A 71 -4.84 28.48 -24.88
N LEU A 72 -5.50 29.21 -23.98
CA LEU A 72 -6.44 30.29 -24.30
C LEU A 72 -5.70 31.59 -24.64
#